data_AF-A0A1Q4AQX4-F1
#
_entry.id   AF-A0A1Q4AQX4-F1
#
_cell.length_a   1.000
_cell.length_b   1.000
_cell.length_c   1.000
_cell.angle_alpha   90.00
_cell.angle_beta   90.00
_cell.angle_gamma   90.00
#
_symmetry.space_group_name_H-M   'P 1'
#
loop_
_entity.id
_entity.type
_entity.pdbx_description
1 polymer ?
#
loop_
_entity_poly.entity_id
_entity_poly.type
_entity_poly.pdbx_seq_one_letter_code
_entity_poly.pdbx_strand_id
1 'polypeptide(L)'
;MALVAIGALLPAPAASATEGSVPVEVAAFVVAPDGLVAGLSDFFGPGADGGGIDFDETTAFGTVDRVFTFTPAWLSGAATDAPVGLANEWAVPVSVSDKAIGVALVWINPGTVRPQLADFVPDPAFATALADVADTSYLVRDEPRSAWFSLDGTALTTLVAGASGVSGDTALAPYQRLVTASEDAAPPADEGATFGSVLSIGIIAAVSLVVILVLLVPVAWRRRRARPAPEDDADGE
;
A
#
# COMPACT_ATOMS: atom_id res chain seq x y z
N MET A 1 -35.30 52.00 15.43
CA MET A 1 -34.60 51.65 14.18
C MET A 1 -33.55 50.61 14.52
N ALA A 2 -33.81 49.34 14.19
CA ALA A 2 -32.87 48.25 14.42
C ALA A 2 -32.20 47.90 13.09
N LEU A 3 -30.88 48.02 13.03
CA LEU A 3 -30.08 47.66 11.87
C LEU A 3 -29.82 46.14 11.93
N VAL A 4 -30.48 45.38 11.06
CA VAL A 4 -30.22 43.95 10.90
C VAL A 4 -28.99 43.80 10.00
N ALA A 5 -27.86 43.40 10.58
CA ALA A 5 -26.66 43.04 9.84
C ALA A 5 -26.88 41.66 9.21
N ILE A 6 -27.16 41.64 7.90
CA ILE A 6 -27.18 40.40 7.11
C ILE A 6 -25.72 40.03 6.86
N GLY A 7 -25.18 39.14 7.69
CA GLY A 7 -23.90 38.49 7.44
C GLY A 7 -24.05 37.56 6.25
N ALA A 8 -23.45 37.95 5.12
CA ALA A 8 -23.35 37.09 3.95
C ALA A 8 -22.49 35.85 4.32
N LEU A 9 -23.12 34.68 4.44
CA LEU A 9 -22.39 33.43 4.32
C LEU A 9 -21.86 33.36 2.90
N LEU A 10 -20.54 33.51 2.74
CA LEU A 10 -19.88 33.17 1.50
C LEU A 10 -19.92 31.63 1.37
N PRO A 11 -20.39 31.07 0.25
CA PRO A 11 -20.26 29.64 0.01
C PRO A 11 -18.78 29.29 -0.05
N ALA A 12 -18.37 28.30 0.73
CA ALA A 12 -17.05 27.68 0.60
C ALA A 12 -16.92 27.07 -0.81
N PRO A 13 -15.73 27.12 -1.44
CA PRO A 13 -15.53 26.45 -2.71
C PRO A 13 -15.77 24.95 -2.50
N ALA A 14 -16.74 24.38 -3.19
CA ALA A 14 -16.82 22.94 -3.36
C ALA A 14 -15.61 22.53 -4.19
N ALA A 15 -14.67 21.80 -3.58
CA ALA A 15 -13.62 21.13 -4.31
C ALA A 15 -14.29 20.25 -5.37
N SER A 16 -14.00 20.51 -6.65
CA SER A 16 -14.52 19.68 -7.72
C SER A 16 -13.84 18.32 -7.60
N ALA A 17 -14.63 17.28 -7.39
CA ALA A 17 -14.16 15.91 -7.38
C ALA A 17 -13.76 15.48 -8.80
N THR A 18 -12.55 15.91 -9.17
CA THR A 18 -11.63 15.39 -10.19
C THR A 18 -10.31 16.18 -10.08
N GLU A 19 -9.93 16.59 -8.87
CA GLU A 19 -8.69 17.34 -8.63
C GLU A 19 -7.48 16.37 -8.65
N GLY A 20 -7.20 15.84 -9.84
CA GLY A 20 -6.13 14.90 -10.09
C GLY A 20 -6.39 14.10 -11.35
N SER A 21 -6.15 14.70 -12.52
CA SER A 21 -6.19 13.98 -13.80
C SER A 21 -5.28 12.74 -13.74
N VAL A 22 -5.74 11.64 -14.33
CA VAL A 22 -4.89 10.46 -14.55
C VAL A 22 -3.72 10.88 -15.45
N PRO A 23 -2.45 10.73 -15.02
CA PRO A 23 -1.31 11.04 -15.86
C PRO A 23 -1.35 10.23 -17.15
N VAL A 24 -0.93 10.85 -18.26
CA VAL A 24 -0.94 10.19 -19.58
C VAL A 24 -0.13 8.91 -19.58
N GLU A 25 0.94 8.85 -18.78
CA GLU A 25 1.79 7.68 -18.65
C GLU A 25 1.05 6.52 -17.96
N VAL A 26 0.24 6.81 -16.94
CA VAL A 26 -0.58 5.80 -16.25
C VAL A 26 -1.63 5.24 -17.19
N ALA A 27 -2.35 6.11 -17.91
CA ALA A 27 -3.33 5.69 -18.91
C ALA A 27 -2.69 4.84 -20.02
N ALA A 28 -1.50 5.24 -20.50
CA ALA A 28 -0.75 4.47 -21.50
C ALA A 28 -0.29 3.11 -20.96
N PHE A 29 0.16 3.02 -19.71
CA PHE A 29 0.57 1.77 -19.07
C PHE A 29 -0.59 0.78 -18.94
N VAL A 30 -1.80 1.25 -18.61
CA VAL A 30 -2.99 0.39 -18.46
C VAL A 30 -3.32 -0.35 -19.75
N VAL A 31 -3.23 0.33 -20.91
CA VAL A 31 -3.62 -0.25 -22.21
C VAL A 31 -2.46 -0.88 -22.99
N ALA A 32 -1.23 -0.74 -22.51
CA ALA A 32 -0.05 -1.28 -23.18
C ALA A 32 0.02 -2.82 -23.04
N PRO A 33 0.37 -3.57 -24.11
CA PRO A 33 0.52 -5.03 -24.05
C PRO A 33 1.58 -5.49 -23.04
N ASP A 34 2.67 -4.74 -22.93
CA ASP A 34 3.77 -4.96 -21.97
C ASP A 34 3.58 -4.15 -20.66
N GLY A 35 2.39 -3.58 -20.47
CA GLY A 35 2.04 -2.77 -19.32
C GLY A 35 1.30 -3.56 -18.25
N LEU A 36 0.07 -3.15 -17.96
CA LEU A 36 -0.69 -3.69 -16.84
C LEU A 36 -0.99 -5.20 -16.97
N VAL A 37 -1.37 -5.69 -18.16
CA VAL A 37 -1.62 -7.14 -18.38
C VAL A 37 -0.37 -7.95 -18.04
N ALA A 38 0.79 -7.55 -18.56
CA ALA A 38 2.05 -8.26 -18.30
C ALA A 38 2.38 -8.30 -16.81
N GLY A 39 2.22 -7.18 -16.09
CA GLY A 39 2.41 -7.15 -14.64
C GLY A 39 1.44 -8.08 -13.89
N LEU A 40 0.18 -8.11 -14.29
CA LEU A 40 -0.82 -9.00 -13.69
C LEU A 40 -0.47 -10.48 -13.95
N SER A 41 -0.10 -10.84 -15.19
CA SER A 41 0.33 -12.20 -15.53
C SER A 41 1.59 -12.63 -14.78
N ASP A 42 2.57 -11.74 -14.62
CA ASP A 42 3.84 -12.06 -13.98
C ASP A 42 3.69 -12.39 -12.48
N PHE A 43 2.82 -11.66 -11.76
CA PHE A 43 2.66 -11.81 -10.32
C PHE A 43 1.44 -12.61 -9.88
N PHE A 44 0.36 -12.58 -10.67
CA PHE A 44 -0.94 -13.17 -10.33
C PHE A 44 -1.42 -14.17 -11.39
N GLY A 45 -0.58 -14.48 -12.38
CA GLY A 45 -0.88 -15.43 -13.46
C GLY A 45 -0.96 -16.89 -13.03
N PRO A 46 -1.20 -17.82 -13.99
CA PRO A 46 -1.22 -19.25 -13.72
C PRO A 46 0.08 -19.73 -13.06
N GLY A 47 -0.05 -20.41 -11.92
CA GLY A 47 1.10 -20.88 -11.13
C GLY A 47 1.48 -19.96 -9.96
N ALA A 48 0.83 -18.80 -9.82
CA ALA A 48 0.81 -18.07 -8.56
C ALA A 48 0.09 -18.87 -7.45
N ASP A 49 0.45 -18.61 -6.20
CA ASP A 49 -0.15 -19.27 -5.04
C ASP A 49 -1.68 -19.12 -5.06
N GLY A 50 -2.42 -20.21 -4.83
CA GLY A 50 -3.88 -20.19 -4.83
C GLY A 50 -4.56 -20.42 -6.19
N GLY A 51 -3.82 -20.76 -7.24
CA GLY A 51 -4.37 -21.23 -8.52
C GLY A 51 -4.21 -20.26 -9.69
N GLY A 52 -3.84 -19.00 -9.43
CA GLY A 52 -3.58 -17.98 -10.44
C GLY A 52 -4.80 -17.57 -11.28
N ILE A 53 -4.71 -16.46 -11.97
CA ILE A 53 -5.72 -15.99 -12.92
C ILE A 53 -5.09 -15.95 -14.31
N ASP A 54 -5.76 -16.51 -15.31
CA ASP A 54 -5.30 -16.43 -16.69
C ASP A 54 -5.69 -15.07 -17.28
N PHE A 55 -4.74 -14.12 -17.25
CA PHE A 55 -4.90 -12.83 -17.91
C PHE A 55 -4.48 -12.96 -19.37
N ASP A 56 -5.47 -13.02 -20.26
CA ASP A 56 -5.28 -13.26 -21.70
C ASP A 56 -5.80 -12.08 -22.56
N GLU A 57 -5.97 -12.31 -23.86
CA GLU A 57 -6.52 -11.33 -24.81
C GLU A 57 -7.96 -10.90 -24.53
N THR A 58 -8.67 -11.60 -23.64
CA THR A 58 -10.01 -11.23 -23.16
C THR A 58 -9.95 -10.35 -21.90
N THR A 59 -8.76 -10.04 -21.40
CA THR A 59 -8.57 -9.10 -20.29
C THR A 59 -8.97 -7.70 -20.72
N ALA A 60 -9.87 -7.09 -19.98
CA ALA A 60 -10.32 -5.72 -20.19
C ALA A 60 -10.18 -4.89 -18.91
N PHE A 61 -10.02 -3.58 -19.10
CA PHE A 61 -9.80 -2.61 -18.04
C PHE A 61 -10.93 -1.59 -18.00
N GLY A 62 -11.44 -1.33 -16.81
CA GLY A 62 -12.43 -0.28 -16.56
C GLY A 62 -11.81 1.12 -16.52
N THR A 63 -12.60 2.07 -16.02
CA THR A 63 -12.14 3.45 -15.75
C THR A 63 -10.96 3.44 -14.78
N VAL A 64 -9.99 4.32 -15.02
CA VAL A 64 -8.84 4.50 -14.12
C VAL A 64 -9.19 5.59 -13.10
N ASP A 65 -9.33 5.20 -11.84
CA ASP A 65 -9.75 6.08 -10.76
C ASP A 65 -8.57 6.53 -9.92
N ARG A 66 -8.50 7.84 -9.60
CA ARG A 66 -7.46 8.38 -8.73
C ARG A 66 -7.76 7.99 -7.27
N VAL A 67 -6.78 7.40 -6.59
CA VAL A 67 -6.92 7.03 -5.18
C VAL A 67 -6.54 8.19 -4.27
N PHE A 68 -7.33 8.36 -3.22
CA PHE A 68 -7.08 9.26 -2.10
C PHE A 68 -6.86 8.44 -0.82
N THR A 69 -6.21 9.05 0.16
CA THR A 69 -6.10 8.48 1.52
C THR A 69 -6.43 9.53 2.56
N PHE A 70 -6.84 9.10 3.75
CA PHE A 70 -7.09 10.01 4.85
C PHE A 70 -5.81 10.75 5.24
N THR A 71 -5.91 12.06 5.47
CA THR A 71 -4.75 12.86 5.85
C THR A 71 -4.33 12.55 7.29
N PRO A 72 -3.05 12.72 7.65
CA PRO A 72 -2.59 12.54 9.02
C PRO A 72 -3.36 13.41 10.03
N ALA A 73 -3.73 14.63 9.63
CA ALA A 73 -4.54 15.52 10.46
C ALA A 73 -5.92 14.90 10.76
N TRP A 74 -6.59 14.38 9.74
CA TRP A 74 -7.87 13.71 9.92
C TRP A 74 -7.75 12.44 10.76
N LEU A 75 -6.74 11.61 10.50
CA LEU A 75 -6.49 10.37 11.26
C LEU A 75 -6.25 10.65 12.75
N SER A 76 -5.56 11.75 13.07
CA SER A 76 -5.33 12.19 14.47
C SER A 76 -6.57 12.72 15.21
N GLY A 77 -7.74 12.74 14.57
CA GLY A 77 -8.96 13.30 15.14
C GLY A 77 -9.07 14.83 15.08
N ALA A 78 -8.11 15.50 14.44
CA ALA A 78 -8.16 16.96 14.30
C ALA A 78 -9.29 17.38 13.35
N ALA A 79 -9.92 18.52 13.65
CA ALA A 79 -10.80 19.18 12.70
C ALA A 79 -9.97 19.69 11.51
N THR A 80 -10.37 19.34 10.30
CA THR A 80 -9.68 19.72 9.06
C THR A 80 -10.67 19.88 7.92
N ASP A 81 -10.43 20.87 7.07
CA ASP A 81 -11.17 21.07 5.82
C ASP A 81 -10.66 20.14 4.69
N ALA A 82 -9.52 19.47 4.90
CA ALA A 82 -8.91 18.52 3.97
C ALA A 82 -8.81 17.13 4.63
N PRO A 83 -9.92 16.37 4.69
CA PRO A 83 -9.94 15.04 5.32
C PRO A 83 -9.16 13.98 4.54
N VAL A 84 -9.05 14.16 3.22
CA VAL A 84 -8.35 13.24 2.31
C VAL A 84 -7.33 13.99 1.46
N GLY A 85 -6.30 13.27 1.01
CA GLY A 85 -5.26 13.78 0.13
C GLY A 85 -4.93 12.78 -0.98
N LEU A 86 -4.35 13.29 -2.07
CA LEU A 86 -3.95 12.47 -3.21
C LEU A 86 -2.94 11.40 -2.82
N ALA A 87 -3.24 10.15 -3.13
CA ALA A 87 -2.26 9.08 -3.11
C ALA A 87 -1.49 9.05 -4.44
N ASN A 88 -0.30 8.45 -4.44
CA ASN A 88 0.43 8.11 -5.65
C ASN A 88 -0.07 6.77 -6.23
N GLU A 89 -1.39 6.61 -6.31
CA GLU A 89 -2.04 5.35 -6.67
C GLU A 89 -3.28 5.62 -7.54
N TRP A 90 -3.56 4.67 -8.42
CA TRP A 90 -4.72 4.62 -9.29
C TRP A 90 -5.33 3.22 -9.25
N ALA A 91 -6.64 3.14 -9.13
CA ALA A 91 -7.40 1.89 -9.14
C ALA A 91 -7.94 1.63 -10.55
N VAL A 92 -7.87 0.38 -11.00
CA VAL A 92 -8.33 -0.04 -12.32
C VAL A 92 -9.14 -1.32 -12.17
N PRO A 93 -10.46 -1.30 -12.39
CA PRO A 93 -11.25 -2.52 -12.47
C PRO A 93 -10.72 -3.43 -13.58
N VAL A 94 -10.59 -4.72 -13.29
CA VAL A 94 -10.12 -5.72 -14.25
C VAL A 94 -11.21 -6.77 -14.45
N SER A 95 -11.46 -7.10 -15.71
CA SER A 95 -12.31 -8.22 -16.12
C SER A 95 -11.56 -9.15 -17.08
N VAL A 96 -11.96 -10.43 -17.10
CA VAL A 96 -11.50 -11.43 -18.07
C VAL A 96 -12.74 -12.11 -18.63
N SER A 97 -12.85 -12.20 -19.95
CA SER A 97 -14.04 -12.74 -20.63
C SER A 97 -15.34 -12.10 -20.12
N ASP A 98 -15.36 -10.76 -20.03
CA ASP A 98 -16.47 -9.92 -19.53
C ASP A 98 -16.89 -10.17 -18.07
N LYS A 99 -16.12 -10.95 -17.31
CA LYS A 99 -16.36 -11.18 -15.88
C LYS A 99 -15.39 -10.36 -15.04
N ALA A 100 -15.92 -9.52 -14.15
CA ALA A 100 -15.11 -8.81 -13.16
C ALA A 100 -14.33 -9.80 -12.29
N ILE A 101 -13.04 -9.56 -12.10
CA ILE A 101 -12.15 -10.42 -11.32
C ILE A 101 -11.49 -9.71 -10.14
N GLY A 102 -11.32 -8.39 -10.22
CA GLY A 102 -10.65 -7.63 -9.17
C GLY A 102 -10.28 -6.22 -9.60
N VAL A 103 -9.51 -5.55 -8.74
CA VAL A 103 -9.02 -4.19 -8.97
C VAL A 103 -7.50 -4.19 -8.92
N ALA A 104 -6.87 -3.74 -10.01
CA ALA A 104 -5.44 -3.50 -10.03
C ALA A 104 -5.14 -2.12 -9.47
N LEU A 105 -4.09 -2.04 -8.66
CA LEU A 105 -3.54 -0.79 -8.16
C LEU A 105 -2.27 -0.47 -8.94
N VAL A 106 -2.27 0.68 -9.60
CA VAL A 106 -1.12 1.20 -10.35
C VAL A 106 -0.52 2.35 -9.55
N TRP A 107 0.79 2.48 -9.57
CA TRP A 107 1.51 3.60 -8.97
C TRP A 107 2.64 4.08 -9.88
N ILE A 108 3.11 5.31 -9.68
CA ILE A 108 4.36 5.77 -10.29
C ILE A 108 5.49 5.46 -9.32
N ASN A 109 6.34 4.50 -9.66
CA ASN A 109 7.46 4.15 -8.80
C ASN A 109 8.43 5.35 -8.69
N PRO A 110 8.71 5.88 -7.49
CA PRO A 110 9.52 7.09 -7.33
C PRO A 110 10.99 6.88 -7.70
N GLY A 111 11.49 5.65 -7.70
CA GLY A 111 12.86 5.32 -8.08
C GLY A 111 13.07 5.26 -9.60
N THR A 112 12.03 4.89 -10.36
CA THR A 112 12.11 4.76 -11.83
C THR A 112 11.34 5.85 -12.57
N VAL A 113 10.45 6.56 -11.88
CA VAL A 113 9.50 7.55 -12.41
C VAL A 113 8.66 6.95 -13.56
N ARG A 114 8.29 5.67 -13.41
CA ARG A 114 7.46 4.94 -14.37
C ARG A 114 6.25 4.30 -13.69
N PRO A 115 5.09 4.24 -14.36
CA PRO A 115 3.97 3.44 -13.90
C PRO A 115 4.35 1.97 -13.76
N GLN A 116 3.86 1.34 -12.70
CA GLN A 116 4.03 -0.09 -12.42
C GLN A 116 2.77 -0.63 -11.73
N LEU A 117 2.57 -1.95 -11.77
CA LEU A 117 1.63 -2.62 -10.90
C LEU A 117 2.14 -2.49 -9.45
N ALA A 118 1.32 -1.95 -8.56
CA ALA A 118 1.57 -1.86 -7.13
C ALA A 118 1.04 -3.10 -6.42
N ASP A 119 -0.21 -3.47 -6.71
CA ASP A 119 -0.90 -4.61 -6.11
C ASP A 119 -2.13 -5.01 -6.95
N PHE A 120 -2.72 -6.16 -6.65
CA PHE A 120 -3.99 -6.60 -7.21
C PHE A 120 -4.90 -7.13 -6.11
N VAL A 121 -6.11 -6.58 -6.03
CA VAL A 121 -7.15 -7.02 -5.09
C VAL A 121 -8.10 -7.95 -5.84
N PRO A 122 -8.02 -9.28 -5.64
CA PRO A 122 -8.85 -10.27 -6.35
C PRO A 122 -10.28 -10.34 -5.79
N ASP A 123 -11.00 -9.21 -5.83
CA ASP A 123 -12.37 -9.06 -5.36
C ASP A 123 -13.29 -8.59 -6.50
N PRO A 124 -14.05 -9.52 -7.12
CA PRO A 124 -15.04 -9.19 -8.16
C PRO A 124 -16.13 -8.21 -7.71
N ALA A 125 -16.52 -8.26 -6.43
CA ALA A 125 -17.55 -7.37 -5.90
C ALA A 125 -17.02 -5.95 -5.78
N PHE A 126 -15.76 -5.79 -5.35
CA PHE A 126 -15.10 -4.49 -5.34
C PHE A 126 -14.98 -3.90 -6.76
N ALA A 127 -14.53 -4.70 -7.73
CA ALA A 127 -14.41 -4.26 -9.12
C ALA A 127 -15.76 -3.81 -9.71
N THR A 128 -16.84 -4.48 -9.35
CA THR A 128 -18.21 -4.10 -9.75
C THR A 128 -18.65 -2.81 -9.06
N ALA A 129 -18.48 -2.71 -7.74
CA ALA A 129 -18.85 -1.54 -6.97
C ALA A 129 -18.08 -0.27 -7.39
N LEU A 130 -16.81 -0.44 -7.78
CA LEU A 130 -15.99 0.67 -8.28
C LEU A 130 -16.55 1.26 -9.58
N ALA A 131 -17.11 0.44 -10.47
CA ALA A 131 -17.74 0.92 -11.71
C ALA A 131 -19.00 1.79 -11.49
N ASP A 132 -19.61 1.69 -10.30
CA ASP A 132 -20.80 2.46 -9.91
C ASP A 132 -20.45 3.74 -9.11
N VAL A 133 -19.16 3.99 -8.83
CA VAL A 133 -18.72 5.20 -8.13
C VAL A 133 -18.97 6.41 -9.02
N ALA A 134 -19.63 7.43 -8.46
CA ALA A 134 -19.90 8.66 -9.20
C ALA A 134 -18.58 9.41 -9.51
N ASP A 135 -18.48 9.98 -10.71
CA ASP A 135 -17.32 10.78 -11.14
C ASP A 135 -17.03 11.97 -10.22
N THR A 136 -18.03 12.41 -9.44
CA THR A 136 -17.94 13.50 -8.46
C THR A 136 -17.60 13.03 -7.05
N SER A 137 -17.19 11.78 -6.86
CA SER A 137 -16.78 11.24 -5.57
C SER A 137 -15.28 10.97 -5.55
N TYR A 138 -14.67 11.03 -4.36
CA TYR A 138 -13.30 10.58 -4.17
C TYR A 138 -13.27 9.09 -3.83
N LEU A 139 -12.44 8.31 -4.51
CA LEU A 139 -12.11 6.93 -4.11
C LEU A 139 -11.06 6.97 -2.99
N VAL A 140 -11.43 6.57 -1.78
CA VAL A 140 -10.58 6.66 -0.58
C VAL A 140 -10.17 5.28 -0.10
N ARG A 141 -8.86 5.07 0.06
CA ARG A 141 -8.25 3.86 0.65
C ARG A 141 -7.85 4.11 2.10
N ASP A 142 -8.38 3.31 3.02
CA ASP A 142 -7.91 3.18 4.40
C ASP A 142 -7.05 1.92 4.50
N GLU A 143 -5.77 2.08 4.20
CA GLU A 143 -4.83 0.97 4.09
C GLU A 143 -4.66 0.17 5.40
N PRO A 144 -4.48 0.79 6.58
CA PRO A 144 -4.35 0.05 7.84
C PRO A 144 -5.52 -0.90 8.14
N ARG A 145 -6.71 -0.62 7.60
CA ARG A 145 -7.91 -1.43 7.80
C ARG A 145 -8.31 -2.21 6.55
N SER A 146 -7.54 -2.13 5.47
CA SER A 146 -7.85 -2.73 4.17
C SER A 146 -9.29 -2.40 3.71
N ALA A 147 -9.70 -1.15 3.90
CA ALA A 147 -11.05 -0.69 3.58
C ALA A 147 -11.04 0.36 2.46
N TRP A 148 -12.12 0.38 1.68
CA TRP A 148 -12.30 1.26 0.54
C TRP A 148 -13.65 1.95 0.61
N PHE A 149 -13.65 3.24 0.32
CA PHE A 149 -14.84 4.09 0.38
C PHE A 149 -14.95 4.97 -0.86
N SER A 150 -16.17 5.27 -1.25
CA SER A 150 -16.50 6.44 -2.06
C SER A 150 -16.85 7.59 -1.12
N LEU A 151 -16.25 8.76 -1.30
CA LEU A 151 -16.50 9.96 -0.51
C LEU A 151 -17.17 11.04 -1.37
N ASP A 152 -18.42 11.36 -1.07
CA ASP A 152 -19.15 12.50 -1.64
C ASP A 152 -19.43 13.54 -0.54
N GLY A 153 -18.73 14.67 -0.62
CA GLY A 153 -18.77 15.71 0.40
C GLY A 153 -18.31 15.19 1.77
N THR A 154 -19.27 14.81 2.63
CA THR A 154 -18.99 14.21 3.95
C THR A 154 -19.55 12.81 4.13
N ALA A 155 -20.23 12.26 3.11
CA ALA A 155 -20.80 10.92 3.12
C ALA A 155 -19.78 9.92 2.58
N LEU A 156 -19.54 8.86 3.35
CA LEU A 156 -18.72 7.72 2.98
C LEU A 156 -19.63 6.55 2.65
N THR A 157 -19.58 6.07 1.41
CA THR A 157 -20.18 4.79 1.01
C THR A 157 -19.12 3.71 1.02
N THR A 158 -19.36 2.64 1.76
CA THR A 158 -18.40 1.52 1.88
C THR A 158 -18.41 0.67 0.62
N LEU A 159 -17.27 0.59 -0.06
CA LEU A 159 -17.06 -0.30 -1.21
C LEU A 159 -16.46 -1.64 -0.76
N VAL A 160 -15.49 -1.58 0.15
CA VAL A 160 -14.90 -2.74 0.83
C VAL A 160 -14.80 -2.42 2.31
N ALA A 161 -15.47 -3.21 3.14
CA ALA A 161 -15.54 -2.94 4.58
C ALA A 161 -14.18 -3.16 5.29
N GLY A 162 -13.42 -4.18 4.89
CA GLY A 162 -12.19 -4.56 5.58
C GLY A 162 -12.39 -4.70 7.10
N ALA A 163 -11.44 -4.18 7.87
CA ALA A 163 -11.48 -4.05 9.32
C ALA A 163 -11.98 -2.68 9.80
N SER A 164 -12.68 -1.90 8.94
CA SER A 164 -13.16 -0.55 9.28
C SER A 164 -14.22 -0.51 10.38
N GLY A 165 -14.91 -1.63 10.62
CA GLY A 165 -16.08 -1.68 11.49
C GLY A 165 -17.34 -1.04 10.89
N VAL A 166 -17.30 -0.66 9.61
CA VAL A 166 -18.43 -0.08 8.86
C VAL A 166 -18.75 -0.98 7.66
N SER A 167 -20.03 -1.28 7.44
CA SER A 167 -20.50 -2.14 6.36
C SER A 167 -21.50 -1.46 5.40
N GLY A 168 -21.75 -0.16 5.58
CA GLY A 168 -22.68 0.62 4.76
C GLY A 168 -22.32 2.10 4.77
N ASP A 169 -23.28 2.95 4.43
CA ASP A 169 -23.06 4.39 4.40
C ASP A 169 -22.83 4.95 5.82
N THR A 170 -21.83 5.81 5.93
CA THR A 170 -21.51 6.55 7.16
C THR A 170 -21.12 7.99 6.80
N ALA A 171 -20.90 8.82 7.79
CA ALA A 171 -20.32 10.14 7.58
C ALA A 171 -18.86 10.17 8.06
N LEU A 172 -18.07 11.11 7.52
CA LEU A 172 -16.67 11.31 7.91
C LEU A 172 -16.50 11.43 9.43
N ALA A 173 -17.29 12.27 10.10
CA ALA A 173 -17.10 12.51 11.54
C ALA A 173 -17.37 11.26 12.42
N PRO A 174 -18.47 10.50 12.23
CA PRO A 174 -18.63 9.18 12.85
C PRO A 174 -17.48 8.22 12.56
N TYR A 175 -17.01 8.15 11.31
CA TYR A 175 -15.93 7.25 10.95
C TYR A 175 -14.60 7.65 11.62
N GLN A 176 -14.27 8.94 11.66
CA GLN A 176 -13.09 9.48 12.34
C GLN A 176 -13.04 9.03 13.81
N ARG A 177 -14.18 9.06 14.51
CA ARG A 177 -14.24 8.61 15.91
C ARG A 177 -13.96 7.12 16.07
N LEU A 178 -14.37 6.28 15.12
CA LEU A 178 -14.07 4.84 15.16
C LEU A 178 -12.58 4.60 14.92
N VAL A 179 -12.00 5.34 13.97
CA VAL A 179 -10.58 5.28 13.62
C VAL A 179 -9.72 5.68 14.83
N THR A 180 -9.99 6.83 15.44
CA THR A 180 -9.22 7.35 16.58
C THR A 180 -9.39 6.52 17.84
N ALA A 181 -10.61 6.06 18.15
CA ALA A 181 -10.85 5.22 19.33
C ALA A 181 -10.11 3.88 19.25
N SER A 182 -9.90 3.38 18.03
CA SER A 182 -9.15 2.13 17.81
C SER A 182 -7.64 2.31 18.01
N GLU A 183 -7.09 3.49 17.70
CA GLU A 183 -5.69 3.84 18.00
C GLU A 183 -5.47 4.04 19.50
N ASP A 184 -6.39 4.71 20.20
CA ASP A 184 -6.31 4.91 21.66
C ASP A 184 -6.48 3.61 22.45
N ALA A 185 -7.18 2.63 21.90
CA ALA A 185 -7.37 1.31 22.51
C ALA A 185 -6.16 0.38 22.33
N ALA A 186 -5.19 0.75 21.49
CA ALA A 186 -3.92 0.04 21.45
C ALA A 186 -3.25 0.21 22.84
N PRO A 187 -2.87 -0.89 23.52
CA PRO A 187 -2.22 -0.78 24.81
C PRO A 187 -0.99 0.14 24.68
N PRO A 188 -0.72 1.03 25.65
CA PRO A 188 0.48 1.83 25.63
C PRO A 188 1.64 0.86 25.39
N ALA A 189 2.47 1.14 24.39
CA ALA A 189 3.69 0.38 24.18
C ALA A 189 4.41 0.39 25.52
N ASP A 190 4.52 -0.79 26.14
CA ASP A 190 5.13 -0.95 27.44
C ASP A 190 6.56 -0.41 27.33
N GLU A 191 6.83 0.80 27.81
CA GLU A 191 8.18 1.39 27.88
C GLU A 191 9.07 0.64 28.90
N GLY A 192 8.66 -0.56 29.34
CA GLY A 192 9.36 -1.40 30.31
C GLY A 192 9.60 -2.86 29.89
N ALA A 193 9.30 -3.27 28.65
CA ALA A 193 9.55 -4.64 28.20
C ALA A 193 10.47 -4.68 26.98
N THR A 194 11.77 -4.67 27.25
CA THR A 194 12.81 -5.12 26.33
C THR A 194 12.60 -6.59 25.96
N PHE A 195 11.72 -6.85 25.00
CA PHE A 195 11.68 -8.06 24.19
C PHE A 195 11.49 -7.60 22.76
N GLY A 196 12.56 -7.54 21.96
CA GLY A 196 13.11 -8.78 21.45
C GLY A 196 12.23 -9.21 20.27
N SER A 197 12.38 -8.69 19.05
CA SER A 197 13.58 -8.94 18.24
C SER A 197 13.87 -10.43 18.02
N VAL A 198 12.89 -11.33 18.16
CA VAL A 198 13.08 -12.78 17.99
C VAL A 198 13.03 -13.23 16.52
N LEU A 199 12.60 -12.40 15.56
CA LEU A 199 12.68 -12.76 14.13
C LEU A 199 13.73 -12.00 13.32
N SER A 200 14.16 -10.81 13.75
CA SER A 200 15.11 -9.99 12.96
C SER A 200 16.55 -9.96 13.50
N ILE A 201 16.82 -10.27 14.79
CA ILE A 201 18.21 -10.39 15.30
C ILE A 201 18.84 -11.74 14.94
N GLY A 202 18.05 -12.80 14.79
CA GLY A 202 18.55 -14.11 14.36
C GLY A 202 19.25 -14.06 13.00
N ILE A 203 18.69 -13.30 12.06
CA ILE A 203 19.22 -13.18 10.70
C ILE A 203 20.50 -12.33 10.69
N ILE A 204 20.54 -11.21 11.41
CA ILE A 204 21.73 -10.34 11.42
C ILE A 204 22.90 -11.03 12.15
N ALA A 205 22.65 -11.75 13.25
CA ALA A 205 23.69 -12.52 13.93
C ALA A 205 24.18 -13.72 13.08
N ALA A 206 23.27 -14.43 12.40
CA ALA A 206 23.64 -15.54 11.51
C ALA A 206 24.42 -15.06 10.28
N VAL A 207 24.00 -13.97 9.63
CA VAL A 207 24.72 -13.36 8.50
C VAL A 207 26.08 -12.85 8.95
N SER A 208 26.16 -12.20 10.11
CA SER A 208 27.44 -11.73 10.66
C SER A 208 28.38 -12.90 10.98
N LEU A 209 27.86 -13.99 11.55
CA LEU A 209 28.65 -15.20 11.84
C LEU A 209 29.15 -15.86 10.55
N VAL A 210 28.30 -15.96 9.52
CA VAL A 210 28.69 -16.52 8.20
C VAL A 210 29.74 -15.64 7.52
N VAL A 211 29.57 -14.31 7.52
CA VAL A 211 30.55 -13.38 6.96
C VAL A 211 31.88 -13.45 7.71
N ILE A 212 31.85 -13.51 9.05
CA ILE A 212 33.05 -13.67 9.87
C ILE A 212 33.72 -15.02 9.58
N LEU A 213 32.96 -16.12 9.44
CA LEU A 213 33.50 -17.45 9.14
C LEU A 213 34.14 -17.49 7.74
N VAL A 214 33.48 -16.93 6.73
CA VAL A 214 33.99 -16.85 5.35
C VAL A 214 35.23 -15.96 5.25
N LEU A 215 35.33 -14.90 6.05
CA LEU A 215 36.50 -14.02 6.07
C LEU A 215 37.67 -14.58 6.90
N LEU A 216 37.41 -15.30 8.00
CA LEU A 216 38.46 -15.81 8.90
C LEU A 216 39.05 -17.16 8.46
N VAL A 217 38.29 -18.04 7.82
CA VAL A 217 38.76 -19.36 7.37
C VAL A 217 39.94 -19.27 6.37
N PRO A 218 39.92 -18.39 5.35
CA PRO A 218 41.05 -18.25 4.41
C PRO A 218 42.31 -17.68 5.08
N VAL A 219 42.13 -16.79 6.06
CA VAL A 219 43.24 -16.12 6.78
C VAL A 219 43.93 -17.08 7.76
N ALA A 220 43.15 -17.91 8.47
CA ALA A 220 43.68 -18.91 9.39
C ALA A 220 44.44 -20.04 8.65
N TRP A 221 43.99 -20.43 7.46
CA TRP A 221 44.68 -21.44 6.63
C TRP A 221 45.99 -20.92 6.04
N ARG A 222 46.07 -19.63 5.64
CA ARG A 222 47.33 -19.01 5.19
C ARG A 222 48.38 -18.93 6.30
N ARG A 223 47.98 -18.66 7.55
CA ARG A 223 48.91 -18.60 8.69
C ARG A 223 49.45 -19.96 9.11
N ARG A 224 48.66 -21.04 8.99
CA ARG A 224 49.11 -22.40 9.31
C ARG A 224 50.12 -22.97 8.30
N ARG A 225 50.07 -22.55 7.04
CA ARG A 225 51.07 -22.93 6.02
C ARG A 225 52.37 -22.13 6.10
N ALA A 226 52.42 -21.07 6.90
CA ALA A 226 53.59 -20.20 7.06
C ALA A 226 54.38 -20.47 8.34
N ARG A 227 54.14 -21.59 9.04
CA ARG A 227 54.97 -21.98 10.19
C ARG A 227 56.18 -22.77 9.64
N PRO A 228 57.41 -22.19 9.62
CA PRO A 228 58.60 -22.96 9.30
C PRO A 228 58.77 -24.08 10.34
N ALA A 229 59.23 -25.24 9.88
CA ALA A 229 59.51 -26.40 10.72
C ALA A 229 60.49 -26.01 11.83
N PRO A 230 60.27 -26.44 13.09
CA PRO A 230 61.29 -26.31 14.12
C PRO A 230 62.51 -27.17 13.73
N GLU A 231 63.67 -26.52 13.75
CA GLU A 231 64.98 -27.15 13.67
C GLU A 231 65.10 -28.22 14.76
N ASP A 232 65.56 -29.41 14.35
CA ASP A 232 65.97 -30.52 15.21
C ASP A 232 67.13 -30.07 16.10
N ASP A 233 66.84 -29.85 17.38
CA ASP A 233 67.85 -29.97 18.44
C ASP A 233 67.31 -31.00 19.45
N ALA A 234 67.81 -32.23 19.32
CA ALA A 234 67.73 -33.25 20.37
C ALA A 234 68.97 -34.15 20.29
N ASP A 235 70.02 -33.70 20.97
CA ASP A 235 70.84 -34.41 21.97
C ASP A 235 71.28 -35.87 21.72
N GLY A 236 72.59 -36.10 21.89
CA GLY A 236 73.12 -37.44 22.17
C GLY A 236 74.64 -37.49 22.31
N GLU A 237 75.15 -37.15 23.50
CA GLU A 237 76.41 -37.69 24.04
C GLU A 237 76.09 -38.65 25.19
#